data_AF-A0A433IQJ7-F1
#
_entry.id   AF-A0A433IQJ7-F1
#
_cell.length_a   1.000
_cell.length_b   1.000
_cell.length_c   1.000
_cell.angle_alpha   90.00
_cell.angle_beta   90.00
_cell.angle_gamma   90.00
#
_symmetry.space_group_name_H-M   'P 1'
#
loop_
_entity.id
_entity.type
_entity.pdbx_description
1 polymer ?
#
loop_
_entity_poly.entity_id
_entity_poly.type
_entity_poly.pdbx_seq_one_letter_code
_entity_poly.pdbx_strand_id
1 'polypeptide(L)'
;MSRATAAGRTAAPFAHLHVASAFSAHYGVSWPEDLVAAAAAADMDLLACTDRDGLYGMAKHVGACLRHGITPIVGVDLAVRWSEDENAGRVVVLARGGCHGSGYRSLCELVSAAHARTTGGAAGGSPWASVAELRP
;
A
#
# COMPACT_ATOMS: atom_id res chain seq x y z
N MET A 1 0.99 25.06 -9.83
CA MET A 1 2.39 25.39 -9.50
C MET A 1 3.27 24.30 -10.09
N SER A 2 3.94 24.61 -11.20
CA SER A 2 4.73 23.66 -12.00
C SER A 2 6.09 23.43 -11.34
N ARG A 3 6.46 22.18 -11.04
CA ARG A 3 7.82 21.86 -10.56
C ARG A 3 8.81 22.04 -11.71
N ALA A 4 9.89 22.75 -11.42
CA ALA A 4 11.05 22.87 -12.30
C ALA A 4 11.53 21.48 -12.73
N THR A 5 11.91 21.37 -13.99
CA THR A 5 12.52 20.19 -14.59
C THR A 5 13.74 19.77 -13.77
N ALA A 6 13.80 18.48 -13.41
CA ALA A 6 14.89 17.85 -12.67
C ALA A 6 16.19 17.81 -13.50
N ALA A 7 16.80 18.96 -13.76
CA ALA A 7 18.12 19.06 -14.33
C ALA A 7 19.14 18.86 -13.19
N GLY A 8 19.59 17.62 -12.99
CA GLY A 8 20.68 17.32 -12.05
C GLY A 8 20.76 15.89 -11.51
N ARG A 9 19.73 15.05 -11.68
CA ARG A 9 19.77 13.66 -11.19
C ARG A 9 20.40 12.74 -12.24
N THR A 10 21.62 12.30 -11.98
CA THR A 10 22.39 11.38 -12.85
C THR A 10 21.96 9.92 -12.70
N ALA A 11 21.26 9.57 -11.60
CA ALA A 11 20.65 8.27 -11.39
C ALA A 11 19.12 8.36 -11.54
N ALA A 12 18.50 7.31 -12.09
CA ALA A 12 17.05 7.21 -12.13
C ALA A 12 16.47 7.33 -10.71
N PRO A 13 15.38 8.09 -10.51
CA PRO A 13 14.79 8.26 -9.18
C PRO A 13 14.34 6.90 -8.63
N PHE A 14 14.73 6.61 -7.39
CA PHE A 14 14.33 5.39 -6.68
C PHE A 14 13.06 5.64 -5.86
N ALA A 15 12.24 4.59 -5.75
CA ALA A 15 10.96 4.63 -5.07
C ALA A 15 10.75 3.38 -4.22
N HIS A 16 10.49 3.56 -2.93
CA HIS A 16 10.05 2.47 -2.08
C HIS A 16 8.57 2.15 -2.36
N LEU A 17 8.32 0.96 -2.91
CA LEU A 17 6.98 0.48 -3.28
C LEU A 17 6.43 -0.59 -2.32
N HIS A 18 7.24 -1.09 -1.39
CA HIS A 18 6.87 -2.07 -0.38
C HIS A 18 7.32 -1.55 0.99
N VAL A 19 6.41 -0.91 1.70
CA VAL A 19 6.68 -0.22 2.98
C VAL A 19 5.55 -0.54 3.94
N ALA A 20 5.90 -1.02 5.12
CA ALA A 20 4.95 -1.30 6.20
C ALA A 20 5.04 -0.20 7.27
N SER A 21 3.90 0.36 7.63
CA SER A 21 3.78 1.28 8.77
C SER A 21 3.40 0.54 10.04
N ALA A 22 3.40 1.23 11.18
CA ALA A 22 2.93 0.73 12.47
C ALA A 22 1.49 0.17 12.45
N PHE A 23 0.72 0.46 11.40
CA PHE A 23 -0.61 -0.09 11.18
C PHE A 23 -0.61 -1.51 10.59
N SER A 24 0.55 -2.03 10.19
CA SER A 24 0.75 -3.44 9.89
C SER A 24 0.96 -4.22 11.19
N ALA A 25 -0.10 -4.79 11.74
CA ALA A 25 -0.08 -5.48 13.04
C ALA A 25 1.08 -6.50 13.12
N HIS A 26 1.89 -6.37 14.18
CA HIS A 26 3.07 -7.19 14.45
C HIS A 26 4.14 -7.19 13.33
N TYR A 27 4.12 -6.22 12.42
CA TYR A 27 5.05 -6.20 11.30
C TYR A 27 5.74 -4.85 11.08
N GLY A 28 4.99 -3.75 11.08
CA GLY A 28 5.59 -2.42 10.96
C GLY A 28 5.71 -1.73 12.31
N VAL A 29 6.67 -0.79 12.41
CA VAL A 29 7.00 -0.10 13.68
C VAL A 29 6.97 1.42 13.56
N SER A 30 7.20 1.97 12.37
CA SER A 30 7.26 3.41 12.14
C SER A 30 5.89 3.99 11.83
N TRP A 31 5.56 5.16 12.38
CA TRP A 31 4.33 5.84 12.01
C TRP A 31 4.40 6.33 10.55
N PRO A 32 3.26 6.41 9.83
CA PRO A 32 3.24 6.97 8.47
C PRO A 32 3.89 8.36 8.37
N GLU A 33 3.70 9.20 9.38
CA GLU A 33 4.32 10.53 9.46
C GLU A 33 5.86 10.47 9.50
N ASP A 34 6.43 9.54 10.26
CA ASP A 34 7.89 9.36 10.37
C ASP A 34 8.48 8.84 9.06
N LEU A 35 7.79 7.89 8.42
CA LEU A 35 8.19 7.33 7.12
C LEU A 35 8.23 8.41 6.03
N VAL A 36 7.22 9.29 6.01
CA VAL A 36 7.16 10.41 5.08
C VAL A 36 8.23 11.46 5.37
N ALA A 37 8.47 11.78 6.64
CA ALA A 37 9.53 12.70 7.03
C ALA A 37 10.92 12.19 6.59
N ALA A 38 11.17 10.90 6.75
CA ALA A 38 12.40 10.26 6.27
C ALA A 38 12.54 10.30 4.74
N ALA A 39 11.46 10.02 4.01
CA ALA A 39 11.45 10.11 2.55
C ALA A 39 11.69 11.55 2.05
N ALA A 40 11.14 12.55 2.75
CA ALA A 40 11.37 13.96 2.45
C ALA A 40 12.82 14.37 2.70
N ALA A 41 13.41 13.91 3.82
CA ALA A 41 14.82 14.16 4.13
C ALA A 41 15.77 13.48 3.13
N ALA A 42 15.32 12.45 2.43
CA ALA A 42 16.05 11.76 1.37
C ALA A 42 15.74 12.30 -0.04
N ASP A 43 15.09 13.46 -0.17
CA ASP A 43 14.70 14.09 -1.44
C ASP A 43 13.89 13.16 -2.37
N MET A 44 13.07 12.27 -1.81
CA MET A 44 12.22 11.37 -2.59
C MET A 44 10.97 12.09 -3.10
N ASP A 45 10.63 11.84 -4.37
CA ASP A 45 9.44 12.44 -4.99
C ASP A 45 8.14 11.73 -4.63
N LEU A 46 8.24 10.44 -4.23
CA LEU A 46 7.10 9.56 -4.01
C LEU A 46 7.40 8.47 -2.97
N LEU A 47 6.38 8.09 -2.21
CA LEU A 47 6.47 7.04 -1.19
C LEU A 47 5.20 6.19 -1.17
N ALA A 48 5.35 4.88 -1.24
CA ALA A 48 4.25 3.95 -1.02
C ALA A 48 4.03 3.66 0.47
N CYS A 49 2.78 3.39 0.83
CA CYS A 49 2.43 2.63 2.01
C CYS A 49 1.68 1.39 1.54
N THR A 50 2.11 0.22 2.00
CA THR A 50 1.56 -1.10 1.64
C THR A 50 1.43 -1.93 2.91
N ASP A 51 0.55 -1.46 3.80
CA ASP A 51 0.33 -2.12 5.07
C ASP A 51 -0.17 -3.56 4.88
N ARG A 52 0.08 -4.42 5.88
CA ARG A 52 -0.39 -5.79 5.85
C ARG A 52 -1.89 -5.87 6.06
N ASP A 53 -2.53 -6.63 5.18
CA ASP A 53 -3.90 -7.11 5.30
C ASP A 53 -4.98 -6.01 5.32
N GLY A 54 -4.61 -4.74 5.20
CA GLY A 54 -5.56 -3.63 5.24
C GLY A 54 -4.94 -2.28 4.95
N LEU A 55 -5.79 -1.25 4.96
CA LEU A 55 -5.46 0.14 4.62
C LEU A 55 -5.51 1.06 5.85
N TYR A 56 -5.27 0.52 7.04
CA TYR A 56 -5.55 1.20 8.31
C TYR A 56 -4.70 2.48 8.50
N GLY A 57 -3.46 2.49 8.03
CA GLY A 57 -2.56 3.65 8.07
C GLY A 57 -2.76 4.62 6.91
N MET A 58 -3.63 4.32 5.95
CA MET A 58 -3.60 4.97 4.64
C MET A 58 -3.98 6.45 4.67
N ALA A 59 -5.01 6.82 5.45
CA ALA A 59 -5.41 8.22 5.59
C ALA A 59 -4.29 9.09 6.19
N LYS A 60 -3.54 8.53 7.14
CA LYS A 60 -2.39 9.20 7.77
C LYS A 60 -1.23 9.35 6.81
N HIS A 61 -0.90 8.27 6.09
CA HIS A 61 0.13 8.28 5.03
C HIS A 61 -0.15 9.36 3.98
N VAL A 62 -1.35 9.33 3.39
CA VAL A 62 -1.75 10.31 2.36
C VAL A 62 -1.70 11.73 2.93
N GLY A 63 -2.25 11.94 4.11
CA GLY A 63 -2.22 13.25 4.76
C GLY A 63 -0.80 13.76 5.02
N ALA A 64 0.11 12.89 5.45
CA ALA A 64 1.52 13.23 5.67
C ALA A 64 2.22 13.56 4.35
N CYS A 65 2.09 12.71 3.33
CA CYS A 65 2.67 12.94 2.00
C CYS A 65 2.29 14.33 1.44
N LEU A 66 1.00 14.68 1.52
CA LEU A 66 0.50 15.97 1.06
C LEU A 66 1.14 17.16 1.80
N ARG A 67 1.36 17.05 3.12
CA ARG A 67 2.03 18.11 3.91
C ARG A 67 3.50 18.29 3.53
N HIS A 68 4.17 17.21 3.11
CA HIS A 68 5.58 17.22 2.73
C HIS A 68 5.82 17.38 1.22
N GLY A 69 4.77 17.53 0.41
CA GLY A 69 4.89 17.64 -1.06
C GLY A 69 5.37 16.35 -1.74
N ILE A 70 5.22 15.20 -1.08
CA ILE A 70 5.51 13.87 -1.60
C ILE A 70 4.26 13.31 -2.29
N THR A 71 4.43 12.65 -3.43
CA THR A 71 3.33 11.96 -4.09
C THR A 71 3.03 10.63 -3.37
N PRO A 72 1.85 10.44 -2.76
CA PRO A 72 1.54 9.18 -2.09
C PRO A 72 1.24 8.07 -3.11
N ILE A 73 1.83 6.89 -2.88
CA ILE A 73 1.37 5.64 -3.48
C ILE A 73 0.59 4.86 -2.42
N VAL A 74 -0.60 4.42 -2.82
CA VAL A 74 -1.52 3.67 -1.97
C VAL A 74 -1.48 2.20 -2.39
N GLY A 75 -1.26 1.29 -1.45
CA GLY A 75 -1.33 -0.13 -1.71
C GLY A 75 -1.58 -0.96 -0.46
N VAL A 76 -1.61 -2.27 -0.64
CA VAL A 76 -1.75 -3.27 0.42
C VAL A 76 -0.82 -4.44 0.11
N ASP A 77 -0.22 -5.01 1.15
CA ASP A 77 0.44 -6.30 1.07
C ASP A 77 -0.54 -7.36 1.60
N LEU A 78 -1.00 -8.27 0.74
CA LEU A 78 -2.13 -9.17 1.02
C LEU A 78 -1.73 -10.63 0.78
N ALA A 79 -2.21 -11.54 1.64
CA ALA A 79 -2.06 -12.96 1.39
C ALA A 79 -2.86 -13.40 0.15
N VAL A 80 -2.31 -14.38 -0.58
CA VAL A 80 -2.91 -14.92 -1.79
C VAL A 80 -3.03 -16.43 -1.68
N ARG A 81 -4.12 -16.99 -2.19
CA ARG A 81 -4.32 -18.44 -2.25
C ARG A 81 -4.75 -18.90 -3.63
N TRP A 82 -4.34 -20.11 -4.01
CA TRP A 82 -4.85 -20.80 -5.20
C TRP A 82 -6.25 -21.38 -4.94
N SER A 83 -6.48 -21.88 -3.73
CA SER A 83 -7.75 -22.41 -3.21
C SER A 83 -7.84 -22.17 -1.70
N GLU A 84 -8.94 -22.54 -1.03
CA GLU A 84 -9.07 -22.31 0.41
C GLU A 84 -7.93 -22.93 1.24
N ASP A 85 -7.41 -24.09 0.82
CA ASP A 85 -6.37 -24.83 1.53
C ASP A 85 -4.95 -24.63 0.98
N GLU A 86 -4.80 -23.97 -0.18
CA GLU A 86 -3.53 -23.88 -0.89
C GLU A 86 -2.99 -22.44 -0.95
N ASN A 87 -1.97 -22.16 -0.13
CA ASN A 87 -1.33 -20.85 -0.06
C ASN A 87 -0.45 -20.55 -1.28
N ALA A 88 -0.61 -19.35 -1.86
CA ALA A 88 0.17 -18.86 -3.00
C ALA A 88 1.23 -17.80 -2.60
N GLY A 89 1.28 -17.40 -1.33
CA GLY A 89 2.21 -16.39 -0.81
C GLY A 89 1.52 -15.06 -0.53
N ARG A 90 2.23 -13.95 -0.76
CA ARG A 90 1.68 -12.59 -0.60
C ARG A 90 2.07 -11.72 -1.79
N VAL A 91 1.23 -10.75 -2.08
CA VAL A 91 1.45 -9.80 -3.16
C VAL A 91 1.24 -8.38 -2.67
N VAL A 92 2.04 -7.46 -3.21
CA VAL A 92 1.79 -6.04 -3.08
C VAL A 92 0.88 -5.60 -4.23
N VAL A 93 -0.29 -5.09 -3.88
CA VAL A 93 -1.25 -4.50 -4.83
C VAL A 93 -1.22 -2.99 -4.66
N LEU A 94 -0.91 -2.28 -5.75
CA LEU A 94 -0.89 -0.83 -5.77
C LEU A 94 -2.14 -0.29 -6.47
N ALA A 95 -2.78 0.72 -5.87
CA ALA A 95 -3.85 1.45 -6.52
C ALA A 95 -3.31 2.26 -7.70
N ARG A 96 -3.92 2.10 -8.88
CA ARG A 96 -3.58 2.89 -10.05
C ARG A 96 -3.96 4.36 -9.82
N GLY A 97 -3.01 5.28 -10.01
CA GLY A 97 -3.27 6.72 -10.01
C GLY A 97 -3.88 7.24 -11.31
N GLY A 98 -4.28 8.51 -11.36
CA GLY A 98 -4.75 9.17 -12.59
C GLY A 98 -6.09 8.67 -13.15
N CYS A 99 -6.84 7.89 -12.37
CA CYS A 99 -8.09 7.25 -12.79
C CYS A 99 -9.32 7.74 -12.00
N HIS A 100 -9.31 9.01 -11.57
CA HIS A 100 -10.42 9.62 -10.80
C HIS A 100 -10.85 8.81 -9.56
N GLY A 101 -9.90 8.12 -8.93
CA GLY A 101 -10.12 7.33 -7.71
C GLY A 101 -10.60 5.89 -7.94
N SER A 102 -10.83 5.44 -9.18
CA SER A 102 -11.29 4.06 -9.42
C SER A 102 -10.27 3.01 -8.95
N GLY A 103 -8.97 3.28 -9.07
CA GLY A 103 -7.92 2.39 -8.57
C GLY A 103 -7.92 2.21 -7.05
N TYR A 104 -8.21 3.28 -6.30
CA TYR A 104 -8.39 3.19 -4.85
C TYR A 104 -9.69 2.46 -4.49
N ARG A 105 -10.78 2.71 -5.23
CA ARG A 105 -12.05 1.97 -5.07
C ARG A 105 -11.85 0.46 -5.23
N SER A 106 -11.22 0.03 -6.32
CA SER A 106 -10.96 -1.39 -6.56
C SER A 106 -10.07 -2.01 -5.48
N LEU A 107 -9.09 -1.25 -4.96
CA LEU A 107 -8.27 -1.70 -3.84
C LEU A 107 -9.11 -1.89 -2.56
N CYS A 108 -10.02 -0.97 -2.24
CA CYS A 108 -10.93 -1.10 -1.11
C CYS A 108 -11.88 -2.30 -1.27
N GLU A 109 -12.42 -2.52 -2.47
CA GLU A 109 -13.26 -3.68 -2.78
C GLU A 109 -12.50 -4.99 -2.57
N LEU A 110 -11.26 -5.08 -3.09
CA LEU A 110 -10.39 -6.24 -2.91
C LEU A 110 -10.12 -6.55 -1.42
N VAL A 111 -9.71 -5.53 -0.65
CA VAL A 111 -9.44 -5.70 0.79
C VAL A 111 -10.71 -6.11 1.54
N SER A 112 -11.86 -5.50 1.21
CA SER A 112 -13.12 -5.83 1.85
C SER A 112 -13.55 -7.28 1.57
N ALA A 113 -13.41 -7.74 0.32
CA ALA A 113 -13.69 -9.13 -0.06
C ALA A 113 -12.74 -10.12 0.66
N ALA A 114 -11.46 -9.76 0.79
CA ALA A 114 -10.47 -10.57 1.50
C ALA A 114 -10.82 -10.74 2.99
N HIS A 115 -11.30 -9.68 3.65
CA HIS A 115 -11.76 -9.74 5.04
C HIS A 115 -13.06 -10.53 5.20
N ALA A 116 -14.01 -10.39 4.27
CA ALA A 116 -15.29 -11.11 4.33
C ALA A 116 -15.14 -12.65 4.35
N ARG A 117 -14.06 -13.16 3.75
CA ARG A 117 -13.71 -14.60 3.78
C ARG A 117 -13.10 -15.08 5.09
N THR A 118 -12.72 -14.17 5.98
CA THR A 118 -12.11 -14.49 7.28
C THR A 118 -13.06 -14.35 8.46
N THR A 119 -14.20 -13.67 8.27
CA THR A 119 -15.26 -13.57 9.27
C THR A 119 -16.13 -14.83 9.25
N GLY A 120 -15.91 -15.77 10.19
CA GLY A 120 -16.80 -16.93 10.38
C GLY A 120 -16.17 -18.22 10.93
N GLY A 121 -14.84 -18.36 10.91
CA GLY A 121 -14.13 -19.53 11.45
C GLY A 121 -13.62 -19.30 12.88
N ALA A 122 -13.72 -20.31 13.74
CA ALA A 122 -13.29 -20.30 15.15
C ALA A 122 -11.78 -20.03 15.39
N ALA A 123 -10.99 -19.78 14.33
CA ALA A 123 -9.55 -19.65 14.39
C ALA A 123 -8.98 -18.30 13.87
N GLY A 124 -9.80 -17.35 13.41
CA GLY A 124 -9.31 -16.01 13.00
C GLY A 124 -8.15 -16.04 11.99
N GLY A 125 -8.44 -16.26 10.71
CA GLY A 125 -7.41 -16.32 9.66
C GLY A 125 -6.99 -14.94 9.13
N SER A 126 -5.78 -14.84 8.58
CA SER A 126 -5.34 -13.64 7.83
C SER A 126 -6.19 -13.43 6.56
N PRO A 127 -6.62 -12.19 6.26
CA PRO A 127 -7.33 -11.84 5.03
C PRO A 127 -6.56 -12.28 3.79
N TRP A 128 -7.27 -12.84 2.80
CA TRP A 128 -6.64 -13.34 1.58
C TRP A 128 -7.47 -13.08 0.32
N ALA A 129 -6.78 -12.92 -0.81
CA ALA A 129 -7.36 -12.87 -2.14
C ALA A 129 -7.06 -14.15 -2.93
N SER A 130 -7.98 -14.58 -3.77
CA SER A 130 -7.70 -15.66 -4.73
C SER A 130 -6.84 -15.14 -5.88
N VAL A 131 -6.01 -16.01 -6.47
CA VAL A 131 -5.25 -15.64 -7.67
C VAL A 131 -6.18 -15.22 -8.83
N ALA A 132 -7.41 -15.72 -8.87
CA ALA A 132 -8.41 -15.34 -9.88
C ALA A 132 -8.81 -13.86 -9.77
N GLU A 133 -8.93 -13.31 -8.56
CA GLU A 133 -9.31 -11.91 -8.31
C GLU A 133 -8.19 -10.91 -8.65
N LEU A 134 -6.94 -11.38 -8.77
CA LEU A 134 -5.78 -10.56 -9.09
C LEU A 134 -5.52 -10.47 -10.61
N ARG A 135 -6.34 -11.13 -11.44
CA ARG A 135 -6.22 -11.03 -12.90
C ARG A 135 -6.77 -9.68 -13.37
N PRO A 136 -6.00 -8.92 -14.16
CA PRO A 136 -6.39 -7.59 -14.64
C PRO A 136 -7.54 -7.62 -15.66
#